data_AF-A0A5J4NYQ3-F1
#
_entry.id   AF-A0A5J4NYQ3-F1
#
_cell.length_a   1.000
_cell.length_b   1.000
_cell.length_c   1.000
_cell.angle_alpha   90.00
_cell.angle_beta   90.00
_cell.angle_gamma   90.00
#
_symmetry.space_group_name_H-M   'P 1'
#
loop_
_entity.id
_entity.type
_entity.pdbx_description
1 polymer ?
#
loop_
_entity_poly.entity_id
_entity_poly.type
_entity_poly.pdbx_seq_one_letter_code
_entity_poly.pdbx_strand_id
1 'polypeptide(L)'
;MPILDKKADVDADGTVEREAEFQQLKLALHLAQVDRAHYVEEMNSAMVKMNLASDMPQAGSNFSLQSPRGRVRASVTANKPNPWQIIESLEKERAELLGKIRALDSKANQMRDQRTCEDLVNLAENKDWLQEQIDTEKAKHMELDAKLCATPLLFFRPQTEQIHSMEKKVREMKVKVGGTTGADDTIRRVRTKLTTLENRLVHVLKAFNEEVGKNMQLRNEIDALRIQRANFDLLYRKLDQTLSKQRLAISQLIEATTQAYEQREDAAQRIQQLTEKAEKDTQQHNNEMKELVRLIDHDRKLKLFMKTKSTERKEDPQLTAWKTKRVQEADERRAEVDRIIESYENAFDRMLEVMEETNPENLVQSFLQKEDRNFALLNYVNETNAEIERLNEENEKPHLTGTSARIIRSDMLTAFIPPRPKCTSSHDIEQLATEINNYQEQMTKVIGKQKDALDEWQVGYGKVKEQQNDAQTRLATIKYTLKTVCELVLELVTKLNCDTSKLTRRLASSEGVTQSNLLDYLTLIEQRVNKLLLIRQFIAVNDPEAPYVAKSILIGNNLNAPTGSMPTIHPPNLQDDFDETSELSLLKPFSREELHRRVASLVSKKEQEARSLHSVNTDIPRNTKIS
;
A
#
# COMPACT_ATOMS: atom_id res chain seq x y z
N MET A 1 -35.06 32.12 23.77
CA MET A 1 -34.83 33.53 23.38
C MET A 1 -33.36 33.72 23.07
N PRO A 2 -32.97 34.65 22.18
CA PRO A 2 -33.75 35.22 21.08
C PRO A 2 -33.04 35.02 19.72
N ILE A 3 -33.72 35.42 18.65
CA ILE A 3 -33.21 35.44 17.27
C ILE A 3 -32.46 36.78 17.05
N LEU A 4 -31.38 36.78 16.26
CA LEU A 4 -30.95 37.98 15.55
C LEU A 4 -30.77 37.67 14.06
N ASP A 5 -31.47 38.44 13.24
CA ASP A 5 -31.51 38.34 11.78
C ASP A 5 -30.37 39.16 11.16
N LYS A 6 -29.80 38.66 10.07
CA LYS A 6 -28.94 39.41 9.16
C LYS A 6 -29.23 38.98 7.72
N LYS A 7 -30.23 39.63 7.14
CA LYS A 7 -30.46 39.66 5.70
C LYS A 7 -29.20 40.09 4.96
N ALA A 8 -29.05 39.61 3.74
CA ALA A 8 -28.17 40.26 2.77
C ALA A 8 -28.85 41.57 2.33
N ASP A 9 -28.18 42.70 2.54
CA ASP A 9 -28.53 43.93 1.84
C ASP A 9 -28.21 43.73 0.36
N VAL A 10 -29.25 43.64 -0.46
CA VAL A 10 -29.15 43.71 -1.92
C VAL A 10 -29.29 45.18 -2.29
N ASP A 11 -28.36 45.72 -3.09
CA ASP A 11 -28.23 47.15 -3.40
C ASP A 11 -29.46 47.73 -4.14
N ALA A 12 -30.52 48.04 -3.39
CA ALA A 12 -31.76 48.62 -3.92
C ALA A 12 -31.53 50.01 -4.53
N ASP A 13 -30.61 50.79 -3.96
CA ASP A 13 -30.29 52.15 -4.41
C ASP A 13 -29.82 52.15 -5.88
N GLY A 14 -28.87 51.26 -6.21
CA GLY A 14 -28.34 51.08 -7.56
C GLY A 14 -29.30 50.40 -8.56
N THR A 15 -30.49 49.96 -8.14
CA THR A 15 -31.58 49.59 -9.06
C THR A 15 -32.56 50.74 -9.28
N VAL A 16 -32.80 51.58 -8.26
CA VAL A 16 -33.60 52.81 -8.37
C VAL A 16 -32.92 53.85 -9.26
N GLU A 17 -31.60 54.05 -9.14
CA GLU A 17 -30.85 54.97 -10.02
C GLU A 17 -30.94 54.55 -11.49
N ARG A 18 -30.75 53.26 -11.80
CA ARG A 18 -30.82 52.75 -13.18
C ARG A 18 -32.22 52.83 -13.78
N GLU A 19 -33.26 52.61 -12.97
CA GLU A 19 -34.64 52.81 -13.42
C GLU A 19 -34.92 54.31 -13.68
N ALA A 20 -34.40 55.21 -12.85
CA ALA A 20 -34.50 56.65 -13.08
C ALA A 20 -33.76 57.09 -14.36
N GLU A 21 -32.54 56.61 -14.60
CA GLU A 21 -31.81 56.83 -15.86
C GLU A 21 -32.59 56.29 -17.07
N PHE A 22 -33.18 55.09 -16.96
CA PHE A 22 -33.97 54.49 -18.03
C PHE A 22 -35.24 55.29 -18.36
N GLN A 23 -35.98 55.75 -17.35
CA GLN A 23 -37.15 56.62 -17.57
C GLN A 23 -36.75 58.00 -18.11
N GLN A 24 -35.59 58.55 -17.72
CA GLN A 24 -35.08 59.81 -18.25
C GLN A 24 -34.67 59.69 -19.73
N LEU A 25 -34.01 58.59 -20.11
CA LEU A 25 -33.72 58.24 -21.51
C LEU A 25 -35.00 58.05 -22.34
N LYS A 26 -36.02 57.39 -21.77
CA LYS A 26 -37.32 57.18 -22.41
C LYS A 26 -38.08 58.49 -22.64
N LEU A 27 -38.02 59.43 -21.69
CA LEU A 27 -38.58 60.77 -21.84
C LEU A 27 -37.84 61.58 -22.92
N ALA A 28 -36.50 61.53 -22.93
CA ALA A 28 -35.69 62.19 -23.96
C ALA A 28 -35.97 61.65 -25.37
N LEU A 29 -36.15 60.33 -25.51
CA LEU A 29 -36.55 59.71 -26.78
C LEU A 29 -37.93 60.18 -27.24
N HIS A 30 -38.90 60.29 -26.33
CA HIS A 30 -40.25 60.76 -26.66
C HIS A 30 -40.26 62.24 -27.06
N LEU A 31 -39.45 63.09 -26.41
CA LEU A 31 -39.28 64.50 -26.81
C LEU A 31 -38.66 64.61 -28.21
N ALA A 32 -37.57 63.89 -28.47
CA ALA A 32 -36.93 63.87 -29.79
C ALA A 32 -37.85 63.32 -30.92
N GLN A 33 -38.81 62.45 -30.59
CA GLN A 33 -39.84 61.98 -31.52
C GLN A 33 -40.93 63.03 -31.77
N VAL A 34 -41.31 63.82 -30.77
CA VAL A 34 -42.26 64.95 -30.91
C VAL A 34 -41.64 66.09 -31.72
N ASP A 35 -40.39 66.48 -31.43
CA ASP A 35 -39.67 67.50 -32.21
C ASP A 35 -39.52 67.09 -33.67
N ARG A 36 -39.23 65.79 -33.93
CA ARG A 36 -39.19 65.23 -35.29
C ARG A 36 -40.55 65.27 -35.98
N ALA A 37 -41.66 65.07 -35.27
CA ALA A 37 -43.00 65.19 -35.83
C ALA A 37 -43.32 66.65 -36.21
N HIS A 38 -43.06 67.60 -35.31
CA HIS A 38 -43.24 69.04 -35.55
C HIS A 38 -42.43 69.51 -36.77
N TYR A 39 -41.16 69.08 -36.88
CA TYR A 39 -40.30 69.45 -38.00
C TYR A 39 -40.81 68.90 -39.35
N VAL A 40 -41.43 67.71 -39.35
CA VAL A 40 -42.07 67.14 -40.55
C VAL A 40 -43.36 67.89 -40.91
N GLU A 41 -44.17 68.30 -39.94
CA GLU A 41 -45.35 69.13 -40.19
C GLU A 41 -44.98 70.54 -40.69
N GLU A 42 -43.96 71.19 -40.12
CA GLU A 42 -43.43 72.46 -40.62
C GLU A 42 -42.88 72.32 -42.05
N MET A 43 -42.11 71.27 -42.34
CA MET A 43 -41.55 71.07 -43.68
C MET A 43 -42.66 70.80 -44.71
N ASN A 44 -43.70 70.04 -44.36
CA ASN A 44 -44.88 69.84 -45.20
C ASN A 44 -45.68 71.15 -45.38
N SER A 45 -45.85 71.95 -44.33
CA SER A 45 -46.51 73.27 -44.37
C SER A 45 -45.75 74.25 -45.28
N ALA A 46 -44.42 74.25 -45.22
CA ALA A 46 -43.56 75.02 -46.11
C ALA A 46 -43.67 74.56 -47.57
N MET A 47 -43.72 73.25 -47.81
CA MET A 47 -43.89 72.66 -49.14
C MET A 47 -45.23 73.03 -49.78
N VAL A 48 -46.32 73.02 -49.00
CA VAL A 48 -47.65 73.50 -49.45
C VAL A 48 -47.63 75.00 -49.75
N LYS A 49 -46.94 75.82 -48.94
CA LYS A 49 -46.80 77.26 -49.20
C LYS A 49 -45.97 77.56 -50.46
N MET A 50 -44.94 76.77 -50.76
CA MET A 50 -44.18 76.88 -52.01
C MET A 50 -45.04 76.53 -53.25
N ASN A 51 -45.87 75.49 -53.15
CA ASN A 51 -46.77 75.08 -54.24
C ASN A 51 -47.92 76.07 -54.50
N LEU A 52 -48.15 77.05 -53.61
CA LEU A 52 -49.14 78.12 -53.80
C LEU A 52 -48.52 79.47 -54.23
N ALA A 53 -47.20 79.52 -54.46
CA ALA A 53 -46.48 80.71 -54.90
C ALA A 53 -46.09 80.68 -56.40
N SER A 54 -46.59 79.71 -57.17
CA SER A 54 -46.17 79.42 -58.55
C SER A 54 -47.30 79.54 -59.58
N ASP A 55 -48.04 80.65 -59.58
CA ASP A 55 -48.88 81.03 -60.74
C ASP A 55 -49.16 82.55 -60.78
N MET A 56 -48.45 83.27 -61.65
CA MET A 56 -48.67 84.69 -61.97
C MET A 56 -48.05 85.01 -63.34
N PRO A 57 -48.84 85.19 -64.41
CA PRO A 57 -48.31 85.39 -65.76
C PRO A 57 -47.83 86.84 -66.00
N GLN A 58 -46.52 87.00 -66.20
CA GLN A 58 -45.92 88.21 -66.76
C GLN A 58 -46.08 88.23 -68.29
N ALA A 59 -46.55 89.34 -68.86
CA ALA A 59 -46.55 89.58 -70.30
C ALA A 59 -46.34 91.08 -70.59
N GLY A 60 -45.15 91.43 -71.08
CA GLY A 60 -44.77 92.82 -71.38
C GLY A 60 -45.04 93.23 -72.83
N SER A 61 -45.41 94.51 -73.01
CA SER A 61 -45.05 95.42 -74.11
C SER A 61 -44.79 94.84 -75.53
N ASN A 62 -45.50 95.35 -76.55
CA ASN A 62 -44.93 96.44 -77.39
C ASN A 62 -45.89 97.03 -78.46
N PHE A 63 -45.90 98.37 -78.51
CA PHE A 63 -45.92 99.27 -79.68
C PHE A 63 -46.65 98.89 -81.01
N SER A 64 -47.61 99.73 -81.45
CA SER A 64 -47.57 100.47 -82.73
C SER A 64 -48.84 101.33 -82.97
N LEU A 65 -48.76 102.33 -83.87
CA LEU A 65 -49.90 103.12 -84.35
C LEU A 65 -50.60 102.47 -85.55
N GLN A 66 -51.92 102.62 -85.69
CA GLN A 66 -52.55 103.38 -86.80
C GLN A 66 -54.10 103.40 -86.77
N SER A 67 -54.65 104.47 -87.35
CA SER A 67 -56.05 104.63 -87.81
C SER A 67 -56.02 104.64 -89.36
N PRO A 68 -57.12 104.61 -90.18
CA PRO A 68 -58.53 104.86 -89.83
C PRO A 68 -59.59 104.04 -90.63
N ARG A 69 -60.85 104.53 -90.61
CA ARG A 69 -61.98 104.32 -91.56
C ARG A 69 -62.78 103.01 -91.50
N GLY A 70 -63.93 103.10 -90.83
CA GLY A 70 -65.03 102.13 -90.84
C GLY A 70 -65.90 102.07 -92.12
N ARG A 71 -67.18 101.71 -91.97
CA ARG A 71 -68.14 101.54 -93.08
C ARG A 71 -69.59 101.77 -92.66
N VAL A 72 -70.33 102.55 -93.46
CA VAL A 72 -71.78 102.73 -93.37
C VAL A 72 -72.52 101.49 -93.88
N ARG A 73 -73.71 101.19 -93.35
CA ARG A 73 -74.69 100.33 -94.03
C ARG A 73 -76.11 100.90 -93.87
N ALA A 74 -76.61 101.54 -94.92
CA ALA A 74 -78.04 101.75 -95.10
C ALA A 74 -78.69 100.45 -95.62
N SER A 75 -79.97 100.24 -95.32
CA SER A 75 -80.77 99.12 -95.82
C SER A 75 -82.02 99.66 -96.53
N VAL A 76 -81.96 99.72 -97.87
CA VAL A 76 -83.09 100.12 -98.70
C VAL A 76 -83.96 98.89 -99.00
N THR A 77 -85.24 98.97 -98.64
CA THR A 77 -86.32 98.14 -99.22
C THR A 77 -87.41 99.09 -99.72
N ALA A 78 -87.38 99.48 -100.99
CA ALA A 78 -87.86 98.65 -102.12
C ALA A 78 -89.38 98.50 -102.17
N ASN A 79 -90.08 99.63 -102.26
CA ASN A 79 -91.28 99.73 -103.10
C ASN A 79 -91.21 101.03 -103.92
N LYS A 80 -91.85 101.08 -105.09
CA LYS A 80 -91.77 102.23 -106.02
C LYS A 80 -93.10 103.00 -106.08
N PRO A 81 -93.29 104.06 -105.28
CA PRO A 81 -94.31 105.06 -105.55
C PRO A 81 -93.78 106.20 -106.45
N ASN A 82 -94.73 106.97 -106.96
CA ASN A 82 -94.58 108.11 -107.86
C ASN A 82 -93.47 109.11 -107.45
N PRO A 83 -92.74 109.74 -108.41
CA PRO A 83 -91.58 110.58 -108.12
C PRO A 83 -91.84 111.77 -107.19
N TRP A 84 -93.09 112.24 -107.09
CA TRP A 84 -93.52 113.27 -106.14
C TRP A 84 -93.33 112.88 -104.67
N GLN A 85 -93.56 111.61 -104.29
CA GLN A 85 -93.47 111.18 -102.88
C GLN A 85 -92.02 111.09 -102.38
N ILE A 86 -91.05 110.87 -103.27
CA ILE A 86 -89.63 110.84 -102.91
C ILE A 86 -89.09 112.26 -102.64
N ILE A 87 -89.62 113.26 -103.36
CA ILE A 87 -89.30 114.67 -103.10
C ILE A 87 -89.86 115.07 -101.73
N GLU A 88 -91.13 114.76 -101.46
CA GLU A 88 -91.78 115.06 -100.17
C GLU A 88 -91.05 114.41 -98.97
N SER A 89 -90.60 113.15 -99.10
CA SER A 89 -89.84 112.49 -98.03
C SER A 89 -88.46 113.10 -97.82
N LEU A 90 -87.75 113.48 -98.89
CA LEU A 90 -86.45 114.16 -98.81
C LEU A 90 -86.57 115.60 -98.28
N GLU A 91 -87.65 116.32 -98.60
CA GLU A 91 -87.94 117.62 -98.00
C GLU A 91 -88.26 117.50 -96.51
N LYS A 92 -88.91 116.41 -96.09
CA LYS A 92 -89.19 116.10 -94.68
C LYS A 92 -87.92 115.72 -93.91
N GLU A 93 -87.05 114.88 -94.46
CA GLU A 93 -85.71 114.62 -93.88
C GLU A 93 -84.86 115.89 -93.84
N ARG A 94 -84.87 116.71 -94.91
CA ARG A 94 -84.19 118.01 -94.93
C ARG A 94 -84.72 118.95 -93.85
N ALA A 95 -86.04 119.00 -93.64
CA ALA A 95 -86.64 119.79 -92.58
C ALA A 95 -86.26 119.27 -91.18
N GLU A 96 -86.18 117.96 -90.98
CA GLU A 96 -85.77 117.35 -89.71
C GLU A 96 -84.27 117.54 -89.43
N LEU A 97 -83.42 117.42 -90.45
CA LEU A 97 -81.98 117.71 -90.36
C LEU A 97 -81.71 119.21 -90.13
N LEU A 98 -82.44 120.10 -90.81
CA LEU A 98 -82.40 121.55 -90.51
C LEU A 98 -82.94 121.85 -89.11
N GLY A 99 -83.92 121.07 -88.61
CA GLY A 99 -84.39 121.12 -87.22
C GLY A 99 -83.31 120.72 -86.22
N LYS A 100 -82.61 119.61 -86.47
CA LYS A 100 -81.47 119.13 -85.67
C LYS A 100 -80.30 120.12 -85.69
N ILE A 101 -79.98 120.70 -86.85
CA ILE A 101 -78.99 121.77 -86.98
C ILE A 101 -79.42 123.00 -86.18
N ARG A 102 -80.66 123.49 -86.31
CA ARG A 102 -81.20 124.61 -85.50
C ARG A 102 -81.29 124.31 -84.01
N ALA A 103 -81.31 123.03 -83.60
CA ALA A 103 -81.31 122.63 -82.20
C ALA A 103 -79.89 122.58 -81.61
N LEU A 104 -78.88 122.18 -82.39
CA LEU A 104 -77.47 122.24 -82.00
C LEU A 104 -76.97 123.69 -82.04
N ASP A 105 -77.17 124.36 -83.18
CA ASP A 105 -76.89 125.79 -83.42
C ASP A 105 -77.93 126.72 -82.74
N SER A 106 -78.73 126.16 -81.83
CA SER A 106 -79.57 126.95 -80.93
C SER A 106 -78.66 127.74 -79.99
N LYS A 107 -78.91 129.04 -79.87
CA LYS A 107 -78.20 129.92 -78.92
C LYS A 107 -78.24 129.39 -77.48
N ALA A 108 -79.24 128.59 -77.11
CA ALA A 108 -79.32 127.95 -75.79
C ALA A 108 -78.33 126.78 -75.60
N ASN A 109 -77.93 126.09 -76.67
CA ASN A 109 -76.92 125.03 -76.63
C ASN A 109 -75.51 125.59 -76.85
N GLN A 110 -75.31 126.54 -77.78
CA GLN A 110 -74.06 127.31 -77.85
C GLN A 110 -73.68 127.91 -76.48
N MET A 111 -74.64 128.49 -75.74
CA MET A 111 -74.42 129.03 -74.39
C MET A 111 -74.19 127.95 -73.30
N ARG A 112 -74.52 126.67 -73.54
CA ARG A 112 -74.13 125.56 -72.64
C ARG A 112 -72.72 125.09 -72.97
N ASP A 113 -72.41 124.92 -74.24
CA ASP A 113 -71.08 124.47 -74.67
C ASP A 113 -70.02 125.51 -74.30
N GLN A 114 -70.32 126.81 -74.52
CA GLN A 114 -69.50 127.95 -74.08
C GLN A 114 -69.20 127.88 -72.57
N ARG A 115 -70.24 127.74 -71.72
CA ARG A 115 -70.06 127.60 -70.26
C ARG A 115 -69.28 126.35 -69.88
N THR A 116 -69.52 125.23 -70.57
CA THR A 116 -68.83 123.97 -70.31
C THR A 116 -67.34 124.10 -70.66
N CYS A 117 -67.00 124.83 -71.72
CA CYS A 117 -65.62 125.19 -72.05
C CYS A 117 -65.01 126.15 -71.02
N GLU A 118 -65.74 127.17 -70.57
CA GLU A 118 -65.30 128.11 -69.53
C GLU A 118 -65.03 127.38 -68.20
N ASP A 119 -65.94 126.52 -67.75
CA ASP A 119 -65.78 125.67 -66.55
C ASP A 119 -64.58 124.71 -66.69
N LEU A 120 -64.34 124.13 -67.88
CA LEU A 120 -63.18 123.29 -68.14
C LEU A 120 -61.86 124.06 -68.15
N VAL A 121 -61.83 125.31 -68.62
CA VAL A 121 -60.66 126.20 -68.52
C VAL A 121 -60.38 126.54 -67.07
N ASN A 122 -61.39 126.97 -66.31
CA ASN A 122 -61.27 127.27 -64.88
C ASN A 122 -60.75 126.05 -64.08
N LEU A 123 -61.20 124.84 -64.42
CA LEU A 123 -60.71 123.58 -63.82
C LEU A 123 -59.27 123.24 -64.22
N ALA A 124 -58.85 123.54 -65.46
CA ALA A 124 -57.48 123.33 -65.92
C ALA A 124 -56.50 124.31 -65.23
N GLU A 125 -56.84 125.59 -65.16
CA GLU A 125 -56.02 126.61 -64.48
C GLU A 125 -55.88 126.30 -62.98
N ASN A 126 -56.96 125.90 -62.31
CA ASN A 126 -56.92 125.50 -60.90
C ASN A 126 -56.09 124.22 -60.67
N LYS A 127 -56.18 123.23 -61.57
CA LYS A 127 -55.31 122.04 -61.53
C LYS A 127 -53.84 122.42 -61.64
N ASP A 128 -53.48 123.29 -62.59
CA ASP A 128 -52.09 123.63 -62.84
C ASP A 128 -51.52 124.53 -61.74
N TRP A 129 -52.34 125.39 -61.13
CA TRP A 129 -52.00 126.13 -59.90
C TRP A 129 -51.74 125.19 -58.70
N LEU A 130 -52.60 124.18 -58.49
CA LEU A 130 -52.38 123.17 -57.45
C LEU A 130 -51.11 122.33 -57.70
N GLN A 131 -50.79 122.05 -58.96
CA GLN A 131 -49.57 121.34 -59.34
C GLN A 131 -48.32 122.17 -59.02
N GLU A 132 -48.32 123.48 -59.32
CA GLU A 132 -47.22 124.38 -58.95
C GLU A 132 -47.02 124.43 -57.43
N GLN A 133 -48.10 124.55 -56.64
CA GLN A 133 -48.00 124.50 -55.17
C GLN A 133 -47.36 123.20 -54.68
N ILE A 134 -47.81 122.05 -55.19
CA ILE A 134 -47.26 120.73 -54.85
C ILE A 134 -45.75 120.65 -55.14
N ASP A 135 -45.30 121.18 -56.28
CA ASP A 135 -43.89 121.10 -56.67
C ASP A 135 -43.00 122.10 -55.87
N THR A 136 -43.55 123.23 -55.42
CA THR A 136 -42.82 124.11 -54.46
C THR A 136 -42.64 123.46 -53.08
N GLU A 137 -43.60 122.67 -52.59
CA GLU A 137 -43.45 121.93 -51.33
C GLU A 137 -42.48 120.76 -51.44
N LYS A 138 -42.47 120.04 -52.58
CA LYS A 138 -41.43 119.02 -52.86
C LYS A 138 -40.03 119.61 -52.82
N ALA A 139 -39.83 120.79 -53.40
CA ALA A 139 -38.53 121.48 -53.39
C ALA A 139 -38.07 121.80 -51.95
N LYS A 140 -38.96 122.28 -51.09
CA LYS A 140 -38.67 122.52 -49.65
C LYS A 140 -38.31 121.24 -48.91
N HIS A 141 -39.03 120.15 -49.17
CA HIS A 141 -38.72 118.83 -48.60
C HIS A 141 -37.32 118.34 -49.00
N MET A 142 -36.95 118.44 -50.28
CA MET A 142 -35.60 118.07 -50.75
C MET A 142 -34.50 118.93 -50.11
N GLU A 143 -34.74 120.23 -49.89
CA GLU A 143 -33.79 121.12 -49.20
C GLU A 143 -33.63 120.76 -47.71
N LEU A 144 -34.71 120.34 -47.04
CA LEU A 144 -34.71 119.91 -45.64
C LEU A 144 -33.99 118.56 -45.47
N ASP A 145 -34.26 117.57 -46.33
CA ASP A 145 -33.58 116.27 -46.31
C ASP A 145 -32.06 116.41 -46.55
N ALA A 146 -31.65 117.30 -47.45
CA ALA A 146 -30.23 117.62 -47.67
C ALA A 146 -29.55 118.17 -46.40
N LYS A 147 -30.23 119.06 -45.66
CA LYS A 147 -29.73 119.62 -44.38
C LYS A 147 -29.68 118.57 -43.27
N LEU A 148 -30.67 117.67 -43.22
CA LEU A 148 -30.73 116.54 -42.28
C LEU A 148 -29.65 115.48 -42.54
N CYS A 149 -29.30 115.23 -43.81
CA CYS A 149 -28.24 114.29 -44.16
C CYS A 149 -26.83 114.86 -43.87
N ALA A 150 -26.61 116.15 -44.13
CA ALA A 150 -25.30 116.79 -43.97
C ALA A 150 -24.88 117.00 -42.51
N THR A 151 -25.81 117.25 -41.59
CA THR A 151 -25.49 117.68 -40.21
C THR A 151 -24.91 116.59 -39.30
N PRO A 152 -25.36 115.33 -39.30
CA PRO A 152 -24.76 114.27 -38.46
C PRO A 152 -23.36 113.85 -38.91
N LEU A 153 -23.06 113.97 -40.20
CA LEU A 153 -21.95 113.26 -40.84
C LEU A 153 -20.57 113.90 -40.59
N LEU A 154 -20.54 115.18 -40.18
CA LEU A 154 -19.29 115.91 -39.93
C LEU A 154 -18.79 115.82 -38.47
N PHE A 155 -19.67 115.63 -37.48
CA PHE A 155 -19.28 115.69 -36.07
C PHE A 155 -18.73 114.36 -35.52
N PHE A 156 -19.29 113.23 -35.92
CA PHE A 156 -18.95 111.91 -35.36
C PHE A 156 -17.77 111.20 -36.06
N ARG A 157 -17.29 111.70 -37.19
CA ARG A 157 -16.29 111.01 -38.03
C ARG A 157 -14.97 110.67 -37.32
N PRO A 158 -14.33 111.56 -36.52
CA PRO A 158 -13.08 111.22 -35.83
C PRO A 158 -13.30 110.11 -34.78
N GLN A 159 -14.47 110.10 -34.15
CA GLN A 159 -14.82 109.14 -33.11
C GLN A 159 -15.14 107.76 -33.71
N THR A 160 -15.83 107.70 -34.86
CA THR A 160 -16.06 106.43 -35.56
C THR A 160 -14.76 105.82 -36.09
N GLU A 161 -13.81 106.62 -36.58
CA GLU A 161 -12.48 106.13 -36.99
C GLU A 161 -11.67 105.54 -35.80
N GLN A 162 -11.75 106.15 -34.61
CA GLN A 162 -11.18 105.56 -33.37
C GLN A 162 -11.90 104.27 -32.94
N ILE A 163 -13.24 104.23 -33.01
CA ILE A 163 -14.02 103.02 -32.70
C ILE A 163 -13.63 101.87 -33.62
N HIS A 164 -13.56 102.08 -34.94
CA HIS A 164 -13.10 101.05 -35.90
C HIS A 164 -11.68 100.56 -35.61
N SER A 165 -10.77 101.45 -35.17
CA SER A 165 -9.41 101.08 -34.77
C SER A 165 -9.38 100.21 -33.50
N MET A 166 -10.21 100.53 -32.51
CA MET A 166 -10.34 99.71 -31.30
C MET A 166 -11.06 98.39 -31.57
N GLU A 167 -12.15 98.38 -32.35
CA GLU A 167 -12.83 97.17 -32.79
C GLU A 167 -11.90 96.23 -33.56
N LYS A 168 -11.07 96.76 -34.46
CA LYS A 168 -10.05 95.97 -35.18
C LYS A 168 -9.08 95.32 -34.20
N LYS A 169 -8.54 96.08 -33.22
CA LYS A 169 -7.65 95.52 -32.17
C LYS A 169 -8.36 94.46 -31.32
N VAL A 170 -9.61 94.70 -30.91
CA VAL A 170 -10.43 93.72 -30.17
C VAL A 170 -10.68 92.47 -31.01
N ARG A 171 -10.95 92.61 -32.31
CA ARG A 171 -11.15 91.50 -33.26
C ARG A 171 -9.86 90.68 -33.44
N GLU A 172 -8.71 91.34 -33.61
CA GLU A 172 -7.39 90.71 -33.67
C GLU A 172 -7.02 89.97 -32.38
N MET A 173 -7.29 90.56 -31.20
CA MET A 173 -7.10 89.87 -29.93
C MET A 173 -8.06 88.68 -29.77
N LYS A 174 -9.35 88.84 -30.13
CA LYS A 174 -10.35 87.77 -30.07
C LYS A 174 -10.00 86.60 -30.98
N VAL A 175 -9.40 86.85 -32.15
CA VAL A 175 -8.84 85.82 -33.03
C VAL A 175 -7.60 85.17 -32.42
N LYS A 176 -6.62 85.95 -31.93
CA LYS A 176 -5.37 85.42 -31.33
C LYS A 176 -5.60 84.59 -30.06
N VAL A 177 -6.64 84.91 -29.28
CA VAL A 177 -7.03 84.20 -28.05
C VAL A 177 -8.05 83.07 -28.32
N GLY A 178 -8.66 83.02 -29.51
CA GLY A 178 -9.69 82.03 -29.85
C GLY A 178 -11.06 82.30 -29.20
N GLY A 179 -11.31 83.52 -28.73
CA GLY A 179 -12.48 83.90 -27.93
C GLY A 179 -12.51 83.24 -26.54
N THR A 180 -13.64 83.35 -25.85
CA THR A 180 -13.89 82.60 -24.60
C THR A 180 -13.84 81.09 -24.86
N THR A 181 -14.47 80.65 -25.95
CA THR A 181 -14.49 79.26 -26.44
C THR A 181 -13.09 78.63 -26.54
N GLY A 182 -12.08 79.37 -27.00
CA GLY A 182 -10.70 78.86 -27.08
C GLY A 182 -10.06 78.59 -25.71
N ALA A 183 -10.37 79.43 -24.72
CA ALA A 183 -9.95 79.22 -23.34
C ALA A 183 -10.72 78.05 -22.71
N ASP A 184 -12.05 78.01 -22.84
CA ASP A 184 -12.89 76.92 -22.34
C ASP A 184 -12.48 75.55 -22.94
N ASP A 185 -12.13 75.52 -24.23
CA ASP A 185 -11.61 74.35 -24.91
C ASP A 185 -10.22 73.91 -24.42
N THR A 186 -9.32 74.84 -24.08
CA THR A 186 -8.04 74.46 -23.46
C THR A 186 -8.24 73.89 -22.06
N ILE A 187 -9.11 74.51 -21.25
CA ILE A 187 -9.50 74.00 -19.93
C ILE A 187 -10.16 72.62 -20.05
N ARG A 188 -11.07 72.42 -21.01
CA ARG A 188 -11.71 71.13 -21.29
C ARG A 188 -10.69 70.07 -21.70
N ARG A 189 -9.74 70.39 -22.60
CA ARG A 189 -8.64 69.49 -23.00
C ARG A 189 -7.69 69.15 -21.84
N VAL A 190 -7.46 70.07 -20.90
CA VAL A 190 -6.68 69.79 -19.69
C VAL A 190 -7.47 68.88 -18.74
N ARG A 191 -8.76 69.16 -18.52
CA ARG A 191 -9.64 68.31 -17.69
C ARG A 191 -9.77 66.89 -18.23
N THR A 192 -9.95 66.70 -19.54
CA THR A 192 -10.01 65.33 -20.12
C THR A 192 -8.67 64.60 -20.08
N LYS A 193 -7.53 65.31 -20.16
CA LYS A 193 -6.21 64.72 -19.91
C LYS A 193 -6.01 64.33 -18.45
N LEU A 194 -6.45 65.18 -17.52
CA LEU A 194 -6.39 64.93 -16.09
C LEU A 194 -7.19 63.66 -15.73
N THR A 195 -8.47 63.58 -16.11
CA THR A 195 -9.30 62.38 -15.83
C THR A 195 -8.77 61.12 -16.51
N THR A 196 -8.17 61.23 -17.71
CA THR A 196 -7.50 60.08 -18.37
C THR A 196 -6.26 59.60 -17.59
N LEU A 197 -5.48 60.53 -17.02
CA LEU A 197 -4.31 60.20 -16.20
C LEU A 197 -4.72 59.66 -14.82
N GLU A 198 -5.76 60.22 -14.20
CA GLU A 198 -6.35 59.75 -12.94
C GLU A 198 -6.91 58.33 -13.10
N ASN A 199 -7.71 58.08 -14.14
CA ASN A 199 -8.22 56.74 -14.45
C ASN A 199 -7.07 55.75 -14.69
N ARG A 200 -6.03 56.15 -15.44
CA ARG A 200 -4.84 55.30 -15.66
C ARG A 200 -4.09 55.02 -14.35
N LEU A 201 -3.98 56.00 -13.46
CA LEU A 201 -3.38 55.83 -12.14
C LEU A 201 -4.21 54.87 -11.27
N VAL A 202 -5.53 55.02 -11.25
CA VAL A 202 -6.44 54.10 -10.53
C VAL A 202 -6.33 52.67 -11.06
N HIS A 203 -6.25 52.47 -12.38
CA HIS A 203 -6.02 51.14 -12.96
C HIS A 203 -4.66 50.54 -12.56
N VAL A 204 -3.58 51.34 -12.56
CA VAL A 204 -2.25 50.89 -12.13
C VAL A 204 -2.21 50.58 -10.63
N LEU A 205 -2.85 51.40 -9.78
CA LEU A 205 -2.96 51.16 -8.35
C LEU A 205 -3.80 49.91 -8.04
N LYS A 206 -4.89 49.67 -8.78
CA LYS A 206 -5.67 48.44 -8.67
C LYS A 206 -4.82 47.21 -9.00
N ALA A 207 -4.14 47.21 -10.16
CA ALA A 207 -3.27 46.10 -10.55
C ALA A 207 -2.11 45.88 -9.55
N PHE A 208 -1.51 46.96 -9.03
CA PHE A 208 -0.49 46.86 -7.99
C PHE A 208 -1.04 46.23 -6.70
N ASN A 209 -2.21 46.65 -6.23
CA ASN A 209 -2.85 46.08 -5.04
C ASN A 209 -3.24 44.60 -5.23
N GLU A 210 -3.66 44.21 -6.44
CA GLU A 210 -3.91 42.81 -6.80
C GLU A 210 -2.62 41.97 -6.74
N GLU A 211 -1.51 42.46 -7.29
CA GLU A 211 -0.20 41.78 -7.19
C GLU A 211 0.36 41.75 -5.76
N VAL A 212 0.15 42.79 -4.94
CA VAL A 212 0.48 42.77 -3.51
C VAL A 212 -0.38 41.72 -2.77
N GLY A 213 -1.66 41.58 -3.11
CA GLY A 213 -2.54 40.54 -2.59
C GLY A 213 -2.04 39.13 -2.92
N LYS A 214 -1.66 38.88 -4.18
CA LYS A 214 -1.04 37.61 -4.62
C LYS A 214 0.31 37.37 -3.91
N ASN A 215 1.13 38.40 -3.74
CA ASN A 215 2.40 38.30 -3.03
C ASN A 215 2.21 37.93 -1.54
N MET A 216 1.15 38.45 -0.90
CA MET A 216 0.78 38.07 0.47
C MET A 216 0.31 36.60 0.54
N GLN A 217 -0.51 36.15 -0.41
CA GLN A 217 -0.95 34.74 -0.50
C GLN A 217 0.25 33.79 -0.65
N LEU A 218 1.18 34.10 -1.57
CA LEU A 218 2.40 33.30 -1.79
C LEU A 218 3.32 33.27 -0.56
N ARG A 219 3.42 34.37 0.22
CA ARG A 219 4.16 34.37 1.49
C ARG A 219 3.53 33.43 2.52
N ASN A 220 2.20 33.52 2.68
CA ASN A 220 1.46 32.66 3.60
C ASN A 220 1.58 31.17 3.21
N GLU A 221 1.57 30.86 1.91
CA GLU A 221 1.82 29.50 1.41
C GLU A 221 3.25 29.03 1.71
N ILE A 222 4.27 29.87 1.43
CA ILE A 222 5.67 29.57 1.74
C ILE A 222 5.86 29.29 3.25
N ASP A 223 5.25 30.08 4.13
CA ASP A 223 5.37 29.90 5.57
C ASP A 223 4.56 28.69 6.08
N ALA A 224 3.40 28.38 5.49
CA ALA A 224 2.68 27.13 5.75
C ALA A 224 3.51 25.90 5.33
N LEU A 225 4.13 25.91 4.15
CA LEU A 225 5.02 24.85 3.66
C LEU A 225 6.29 24.70 4.52
N ARG A 226 6.85 25.81 5.04
CA ARG A 226 7.96 25.80 6.01
C ARG A 226 7.56 25.12 7.32
N ILE A 227 6.37 25.43 7.85
CA ILE A 227 5.84 24.78 9.08
C ILE A 227 5.58 23.30 8.83
N GLN A 228 4.98 22.93 7.71
CA GLN A 228 4.78 21.52 7.33
C GLN A 228 6.13 20.78 7.23
N ARG A 229 7.13 21.35 6.56
CA ARG A 229 8.48 20.77 6.49
C ARG A 229 9.11 20.60 7.87
N ALA A 230 9.01 21.59 8.75
CA ALA A 230 9.54 21.48 10.11
C ALA A 230 8.88 20.34 10.91
N ASN A 231 7.57 20.12 10.71
CA ASN A 231 6.84 19.00 11.29
C ASN A 231 7.27 17.65 10.69
N PHE A 232 7.52 17.57 9.38
CA PHE A 232 8.09 16.37 8.74
C PHE A 232 9.53 16.09 9.22
N ASP A 233 10.40 17.10 9.33
CA ASP A 233 11.76 16.97 9.86
C ASP A 233 11.75 16.51 11.33
N LEU A 234 10.75 16.91 12.13
CA LEU A 234 10.56 16.42 13.50
C LEU A 234 10.05 14.98 13.54
N LEU A 235 9.11 14.60 12.67
CA LEU A 235 8.61 13.22 12.55
C LEU A 235 9.73 12.28 12.09
N TYR A 236 10.52 12.69 11.09
CA TYR A 236 11.64 11.91 10.58
C TYR A 236 12.68 11.64 11.67
N ARG A 237 13.08 12.65 12.46
CA ARG A 237 13.98 12.47 13.60
C ARG A 237 13.41 11.50 14.66
N LYS A 238 12.10 11.52 14.92
CA LYS A 238 11.46 10.56 15.85
C LYS A 238 11.47 9.13 15.31
N LEU A 239 11.23 8.95 14.01
CA LEU A 239 11.30 7.65 13.34
C LEU A 239 12.74 7.11 13.34
N ASP A 240 13.73 7.93 12.98
CA ASP A 240 15.15 7.57 12.97
C ASP A 240 15.68 7.19 14.38
N GLN A 241 15.30 7.94 15.41
CA GLN A 241 15.58 7.58 16.81
C GLN A 241 14.93 6.25 17.23
N THR A 242 13.72 5.96 16.74
CA THR A 242 13.00 4.71 17.05
C THR A 242 13.64 3.52 16.34
N LEU A 243 13.99 3.69 15.06
CA LEU A 243 14.68 2.70 14.24
C LEU A 243 16.09 2.41 14.79
N SER A 244 16.80 3.43 15.27
CA SER A 244 18.10 3.29 15.94
C SER A 244 17.99 2.50 17.25
N LYS A 245 16.95 2.76 18.06
CA LYS A 245 16.66 1.96 19.27
C LYS A 245 16.30 0.51 18.94
N GLN A 246 15.52 0.27 17.89
CA GLN A 246 15.19 -1.08 17.42
C GLN A 246 16.43 -1.83 16.92
N ARG A 247 17.32 -1.18 16.16
CA ARG A 247 18.61 -1.77 15.76
C ARG A 247 19.44 -2.17 16.97
N LEU A 248 19.59 -1.30 17.97
CA LEU A 248 20.32 -1.60 19.19
C LEU A 248 19.71 -2.79 19.95
N ALA A 249 18.38 -2.84 20.09
CA ALA A 249 17.70 -3.96 20.75
C ALA A 249 17.84 -5.29 19.98
N ILE A 250 17.88 -5.24 18.64
CA ILE A 250 18.18 -6.41 17.81
C ILE A 250 19.62 -6.87 18.01
N SER A 251 20.60 -5.95 18.04
CA SER A 251 22.01 -6.29 18.31
C SER A 251 22.18 -6.92 19.69
N GLN A 252 21.54 -6.36 20.73
CA GLN A 252 21.56 -6.91 22.09
C GLN A 252 20.89 -8.30 22.17
N LEU A 253 19.81 -8.51 21.42
CA LEU A 253 19.19 -9.84 21.33
C LEU A 253 20.11 -10.86 20.65
N ILE A 254 20.78 -10.47 19.56
CA ILE A 254 21.76 -11.32 18.87
C ILE A 254 22.88 -11.71 19.83
N GLU A 255 23.52 -10.74 20.49
CA GLU A 255 24.58 -10.94 21.49
C GLU A 255 24.14 -11.89 22.61
N ALA A 256 22.96 -11.67 23.20
CA ALA A 256 22.40 -12.54 24.23
C ALA A 256 22.08 -13.96 23.72
N THR A 257 21.61 -14.11 22.47
CA THR A 257 21.40 -15.45 21.88
C THR A 257 22.71 -16.17 21.58
N THR A 258 23.73 -15.49 21.07
CA THR A 258 25.06 -16.06 20.83
C THR A 258 25.66 -16.57 22.14
N GLN A 259 25.66 -15.75 23.19
CA GLN A 259 26.12 -16.14 24.52
C GLN A 259 25.34 -17.35 25.10
N ALA A 260 24.02 -17.42 24.86
CA ALA A 260 23.21 -18.58 25.27
C ALA A 260 23.53 -19.86 24.46
N TYR A 261 23.90 -19.72 23.18
CA TYR A 261 24.39 -20.85 22.37
C TYR A 261 25.76 -21.33 22.84
N GLU A 262 26.70 -20.42 23.09
CA GLU A 262 28.03 -20.73 23.66
C GLU A 262 27.89 -21.47 24.99
N GLN A 263 27.12 -20.95 25.95
CA GLN A 263 26.87 -21.60 27.25
C GLN A 263 26.25 -23.00 27.11
N ARG A 264 25.34 -23.18 26.14
CA ARG A 264 24.72 -24.48 25.86
C ARG A 264 25.71 -25.47 25.24
N GLU A 265 26.60 -25.00 24.38
CA GLU A 265 27.65 -25.82 23.79
C GLU A 265 28.69 -26.24 24.84
N ASP A 266 29.15 -25.30 25.67
CA ASP A 266 30.01 -25.54 26.83
C ASP A 266 29.41 -26.63 27.76
N ALA A 267 28.11 -26.52 28.05
CA ALA A 267 27.39 -27.53 28.85
C ALA A 267 27.33 -28.89 28.13
N ALA A 268 27.07 -28.92 26.82
CA ALA A 268 27.03 -30.16 26.04
C ALA A 268 28.41 -30.85 25.97
N GLN A 269 29.49 -30.10 25.78
CA GLN A 269 30.86 -30.61 25.80
C GLN A 269 31.23 -31.19 27.18
N ARG A 270 30.86 -30.52 28.28
CA ARG A 270 31.04 -31.04 29.65
C ARG A 270 30.23 -32.32 29.90
N ILE A 271 28.99 -32.39 29.42
CA ILE A 271 28.17 -33.61 29.48
C ILE A 271 28.85 -34.75 28.72
N GLN A 272 29.33 -34.51 27.49
CA GLN A 272 30.03 -35.52 26.70
C GLN A 272 31.27 -36.06 27.44
N GLN A 273 32.12 -35.17 27.97
CA GLN A 273 33.31 -35.55 28.73
C GLN A 273 32.97 -36.39 29.96
N LEU A 274 31.88 -36.06 30.66
CA LEU A 274 31.38 -36.84 31.81
C LEU A 274 30.81 -38.20 31.38
N THR A 275 30.07 -38.29 30.26
CA THR A 275 29.56 -39.58 29.76
C THR A 275 30.68 -40.49 29.27
N GLU A 276 31.67 -39.95 28.54
CA GLU A 276 32.84 -40.71 28.13
C GLU A 276 33.66 -41.21 29.32
N LYS A 277 33.77 -40.41 30.39
CA LYS A 277 34.41 -40.86 31.62
C LYS A 277 33.59 -41.96 32.31
N ALA A 278 32.29 -41.77 32.48
CA ALA A 278 31.41 -42.75 33.12
C ALA A 278 31.40 -44.09 32.36
N GLU A 279 31.49 -44.08 31.02
CA GLU A 279 31.64 -45.28 30.20
C GLU A 279 32.99 -45.98 30.46
N LYS A 280 34.10 -45.23 30.51
CA LYS A 280 35.44 -45.77 30.83
C LYS A 280 35.49 -46.36 32.24
N ASP A 281 34.97 -45.65 33.24
CA ASP A 281 34.88 -46.10 34.64
C ASP A 281 33.99 -47.37 34.75
N THR A 282 32.85 -47.41 34.02
CA THR A 282 31.96 -48.59 33.96
C THR A 282 32.64 -49.78 33.27
N GLN A 283 33.39 -49.55 32.19
CA GLN A 283 34.12 -50.60 31.48
C GLN A 283 35.28 -51.16 32.32
N GLN A 284 35.96 -50.31 33.11
CA GLN A 284 36.94 -50.77 34.10
C GLN A 284 36.28 -51.65 35.16
N HIS A 285 35.19 -51.18 35.79
CA HIS A 285 34.46 -51.97 36.79
C HIS A 285 33.97 -53.31 36.24
N ASN A 286 33.47 -53.33 35.00
CA ASN A 286 33.07 -54.56 34.30
C ASN A 286 34.25 -55.52 34.05
N ASN A 287 35.48 -55.03 33.95
CA ASN A 287 36.66 -55.89 33.80
C ASN A 287 37.15 -56.44 35.14
N GLU A 288 37.23 -55.59 36.17
CA GLU A 288 37.52 -55.98 37.55
C GLU A 288 36.53 -57.06 38.04
N MET A 289 35.23 -56.88 37.77
CA MET A 289 34.19 -57.86 38.11
C MET A 289 34.41 -59.22 37.41
N LYS A 290 34.82 -59.23 36.13
CA LYS A 290 35.16 -60.48 35.41
C LYS A 290 36.37 -61.17 36.02
N GLU A 291 37.35 -60.42 36.51
CA GLU A 291 38.56 -60.97 37.15
C GLU A 291 38.27 -61.52 38.54
N LEU A 292 37.46 -60.82 39.35
CA LEU A 292 36.95 -61.34 40.62
C LEU A 292 36.14 -62.64 40.42
N VAL A 293 35.28 -62.72 39.41
CA VAL A 293 34.55 -63.96 39.07
C VAL A 293 35.50 -65.08 38.67
N ARG A 294 36.54 -64.81 37.86
CA ARG A 294 37.57 -65.81 37.50
C ARG A 294 38.32 -66.33 38.73
N LEU A 295 38.68 -65.44 39.68
CA LEU A 295 39.34 -65.81 40.93
C LEU A 295 38.43 -66.67 41.82
N ILE A 296 37.15 -66.32 41.94
CA ILE A 296 36.14 -67.09 42.69
C ILE A 296 35.95 -68.48 42.08
N ASP A 297 35.87 -68.60 40.75
CA ASP A 297 35.73 -69.90 40.10
C ASP A 297 37.01 -70.74 40.14
N HIS A 298 38.19 -70.12 40.17
CA HIS A 298 39.45 -70.83 40.43
C HIS A 298 39.50 -71.38 41.87
N ASP A 299 39.18 -70.55 42.88
CA ASP A 299 39.09 -70.95 44.28
C ASP A 299 38.02 -72.05 44.50
N ARG A 300 36.85 -71.94 43.87
CA ARG A 300 35.82 -73.00 43.88
C ARG A 300 36.32 -74.31 43.30
N LYS A 301 37.00 -74.27 42.15
CA LYS A 301 37.61 -75.47 41.52
C LYS A 301 38.68 -76.09 42.42
N LEU A 302 39.53 -75.26 43.03
CA LEU A 302 40.56 -75.70 43.99
C LEU A 302 39.93 -76.33 45.24
N LYS A 303 38.93 -75.70 45.85
CA LYS A 303 38.20 -76.23 47.01
C LYS A 303 37.44 -77.52 46.67
N LEU A 304 36.85 -77.62 45.50
CA LEU A 304 36.20 -78.84 45.02
C LEU A 304 37.23 -79.97 44.82
N PHE A 305 38.35 -79.68 44.15
CA PHE A 305 39.45 -80.63 43.98
C PHE A 305 40.00 -81.11 45.32
N MET A 306 40.28 -80.20 46.26
CA MET A 306 40.73 -80.56 47.61
C MET A 306 39.68 -81.39 48.34
N LYS A 307 38.40 -81.05 48.27
CA LYS A 307 37.30 -81.86 48.82
C LYS A 307 37.31 -83.28 48.23
N THR A 308 37.47 -83.43 46.92
CA THR A 308 37.56 -84.75 46.23
C THR A 308 38.85 -85.52 46.54
N LYS A 309 39.93 -84.85 46.95
CA LYS A 309 41.16 -85.50 47.44
C LYS A 309 41.09 -85.89 48.92
N SER A 310 40.37 -85.11 49.73
CA SER A 310 40.16 -85.34 51.17
C SER A 310 38.98 -86.28 51.47
N THR A 311 38.04 -86.48 50.55
CA THR A 311 37.09 -87.59 50.65
C THR A 311 37.86 -88.90 50.59
N GLU A 312 37.69 -89.71 51.63
CA GLU A 312 38.19 -91.08 51.69
C GLU A 312 37.82 -91.83 50.42
N ARG A 313 38.83 -92.46 49.78
CA ARG A 313 38.59 -93.34 48.64
C ARG A 313 37.90 -94.59 49.16
N LYS A 314 36.57 -94.63 49.08
CA LYS A 314 35.79 -95.83 49.36
C LYS A 314 36.41 -97.01 48.61
N GLU A 315 36.64 -98.12 49.31
CA GLU A 315 36.99 -99.37 48.64
C GLU A 315 35.96 -99.69 47.56
N ASP A 316 36.43 -100.33 46.48
CA ASP A 316 35.57 -100.69 45.36
C ASP A 316 34.32 -101.46 45.86
N PRO A 317 33.09 -101.05 45.50
CA PRO A 317 31.87 -101.76 45.86
C PRO A 317 31.91 -103.26 45.52
N GLN A 318 32.63 -103.64 44.46
CA GLN A 318 32.83 -105.03 44.10
C GLN A 318 33.79 -105.76 45.05
N LEU A 319 34.85 -105.10 45.53
CA LEU A 319 35.79 -105.68 46.49
C LEU A 319 35.15 -105.86 47.88
N THR A 320 34.36 -104.89 48.33
CA THR A 320 33.63 -104.99 49.61
C THR A 320 32.54 -106.06 49.57
N ALA A 321 31.76 -106.14 48.49
CA ALA A 321 30.80 -107.24 48.29
C ALA A 321 31.49 -108.62 48.23
N TRP A 322 32.67 -108.72 47.60
CA TRP A 322 33.42 -109.98 47.52
C TRP A 322 34.00 -110.42 48.87
N LYS A 323 34.45 -109.48 49.72
CA LYS A 323 34.83 -109.75 51.11
C LYS A 323 33.64 -110.33 51.89
N THR A 324 32.48 -109.69 51.83
CA THR A 324 31.25 -110.16 52.53
C THR A 324 30.83 -111.55 52.05
N LYS A 325 30.77 -111.78 50.74
CA LYS A 325 30.39 -113.08 50.17
C LYS A 325 31.35 -114.20 50.59
N ARG A 326 32.66 -113.92 50.67
CA ARG A 326 33.67 -114.90 51.14
C ARG A 326 33.58 -115.24 52.63
N VAL A 327 33.01 -114.38 53.47
CA VAL A 327 32.71 -114.71 54.87
C VAL A 327 31.49 -115.61 54.93
N GLN A 328 30.41 -115.24 54.24
CA GLN A 328 29.17 -116.02 54.21
C GLN A 328 29.38 -117.44 53.64
N GLU A 329 30.11 -117.59 52.53
CA GLU A 329 30.50 -118.90 51.97
C GLU A 329 31.43 -119.72 52.89
N ALA A 330 32.08 -119.11 53.88
CA ALA A 330 32.92 -119.81 54.84
C ALA A 330 32.10 -120.30 56.05
N ASP A 331 31.12 -119.51 56.50
CA ASP A 331 30.21 -119.89 57.59
C ASP A 331 29.22 -120.98 57.15
N GLU A 332 28.70 -120.89 55.91
CA GLU A 332 27.88 -121.96 55.30
C GLU A 332 28.64 -123.30 55.23
N ARG A 333 29.95 -123.28 54.93
CA ARG A 333 30.80 -124.49 54.91
C ARG A 333 31.08 -125.06 56.29
N ARG A 334 31.19 -124.22 57.34
CA ARG A 334 31.30 -124.70 58.73
C ARG A 334 30.04 -125.45 59.12
N ALA A 335 28.88 -124.84 58.92
CA ALA A 335 27.57 -125.42 59.23
C ALA A 335 27.23 -126.68 58.39
N GLU A 336 27.94 -126.96 57.29
CA GLU A 336 27.86 -128.23 56.56
C GLU A 336 28.78 -129.30 57.17
N VAL A 337 30.03 -128.95 57.53
CA VAL A 337 30.96 -129.85 58.22
C VAL A 337 30.39 -130.32 59.56
N ASP A 338 29.78 -129.42 60.34
CA ASP A 338 29.19 -129.75 61.64
C ASP A 338 28.05 -130.79 61.50
N ARG A 339 27.18 -130.65 60.48
CA ARG A 339 26.13 -131.64 60.16
C ARG A 339 26.67 -132.98 59.64
N ILE A 340 27.84 -132.98 59.00
CA ILE A 340 28.52 -134.21 58.57
C ILE A 340 29.10 -134.95 59.79
N ILE A 341 29.65 -134.23 60.78
CA ILE A 341 30.15 -134.83 62.03
C ILE A 341 29.00 -135.48 62.80
N GLU A 342 27.89 -134.76 63.01
CA GLU A 342 26.68 -135.28 63.67
C GLU A 342 26.13 -136.54 62.97
N SER A 343 26.22 -136.61 61.64
CA SER A 343 25.84 -137.80 60.85
C SER A 343 26.76 -139.02 61.09
N TYR A 344 28.07 -138.79 61.29
CA TYR A 344 29.02 -139.84 61.64
C TYR A 344 28.89 -140.31 63.08
N GLU A 345 28.65 -139.42 64.04
CA GLU A 345 28.37 -139.78 65.44
C GLU A 345 27.12 -140.68 65.51
N ASN A 346 26.02 -140.25 64.88
CA ASN A 346 24.81 -141.07 64.73
C ASN A 346 25.05 -142.40 63.97
N ALA A 347 26.11 -142.53 63.18
CA ALA A 347 26.47 -143.79 62.51
C ALA A 347 27.27 -144.71 63.44
N PHE A 348 28.17 -144.17 64.26
CA PHE A 348 28.88 -144.92 65.30
C PHE A 348 27.91 -145.44 66.37
N ASP A 349 26.95 -144.64 66.83
CA ASP A 349 25.95 -145.07 67.81
C ASP A 349 25.11 -146.27 67.29
N ARG A 350 24.67 -146.21 66.02
CA ARG A 350 23.98 -147.34 65.38
C ARG A 350 24.87 -148.58 65.21
N MET A 351 26.18 -148.40 65.01
CA MET A 351 27.12 -149.52 64.94
C MET A 351 27.38 -150.15 66.32
N LEU A 352 27.39 -149.37 67.39
CA LEU A 352 27.47 -149.86 68.77
C LEU A 352 26.19 -150.63 69.14
N GLU A 353 25.01 -150.08 68.83
CA GLU A 353 23.71 -150.73 69.10
C GLU A 353 23.57 -152.09 68.40
N VAL A 354 24.00 -152.20 67.13
CA VAL A 354 23.91 -153.45 66.34
C VAL A 354 24.94 -154.51 66.75
N MET A 355 26.04 -154.13 67.42
CA MET A 355 27.14 -155.03 67.77
C MET A 355 27.09 -155.56 69.22
N GLU A 356 26.16 -155.08 70.04
CA GLU A 356 26.03 -155.42 71.49
C GLU A 356 27.30 -155.17 72.34
N GLU A 357 28.27 -154.39 71.85
CA GLU A 357 29.53 -154.08 72.55
C GLU A 357 29.57 -152.64 73.10
N THR A 358 29.94 -152.50 74.38
CA THR A 358 29.68 -151.28 75.17
C THR A 358 30.76 -150.18 75.08
N ASN A 359 31.79 -150.33 74.23
CA ASN A 359 32.83 -149.31 74.01
C ASN A 359 33.35 -149.35 72.55
N PRO A 360 33.59 -148.20 71.90
CA PRO A 360 34.04 -148.15 70.50
C PRO A 360 35.43 -148.78 70.30
N GLU A 361 36.33 -148.71 71.28
CA GLU A 361 37.64 -149.37 71.20
C GLU A 361 37.53 -150.89 71.02
N ASN A 362 36.58 -151.56 71.67
CA ASN A 362 36.39 -153.02 71.53
C ASN A 362 35.83 -153.37 70.14
N LEU A 363 34.86 -152.58 69.66
CA LEU A 363 34.34 -152.67 68.29
C LEU A 363 35.47 -152.52 67.26
N VAL A 364 36.34 -151.52 67.43
CA VAL A 364 37.53 -151.33 66.58
C VAL A 364 38.50 -152.51 66.70
N GLN A 365 38.79 -153.02 67.91
CA GLN A 365 39.65 -154.19 68.12
C GLN A 365 39.11 -155.46 67.42
N SER A 366 37.79 -155.66 67.48
CA SER A 366 37.06 -156.77 66.85
C SER A 366 37.02 -156.64 65.32
N PHE A 367 36.97 -155.41 64.80
CA PHE A 367 37.09 -155.13 63.38
C PHE A 367 38.53 -155.31 62.88
N LEU A 368 39.52 -154.84 63.64
CA LEU A 368 40.95 -154.94 63.29
C LEU A 368 41.40 -156.41 63.18
N GLN A 369 40.95 -157.30 64.07
CA GLN A 369 41.23 -158.76 63.95
C GLN A 369 40.57 -159.44 62.72
N LYS A 370 39.56 -158.81 62.12
CA LYS A 370 38.94 -159.24 60.86
C LYS A 370 39.67 -158.58 59.68
N GLU A 371 40.08 -157.32 59.82
CA GLU A 371 40.91 -156.60 58.86
C GLU A 371 42.27 -157.26 58.69
N ASP A 372 43.03 -157.57 59.74
CA ASP A 372 44.33 -158.25 59.70
C ASP A 372 44.27 -159.57 58.90
N ARG A 373 43.21 -160.37 59.09
CA ARG A 373 42.97 -161.59 58.31
C ARG A 373 42.73 -161.30 56.82
N ASN A 374 42.01 -160.21 56.53
CA ASN A 374 41.71 -159.79 55.17
C ASN A 374 42.92 -159.11 54.50
N PHE A 375 43.77 -158.43 55.28
CA PHE A 375 45.00 -157.79 54.86
C PHE A 375 46.09 -158.83 54.56
N ALA A 376 46.14 -159.93 55.31
CA ALA A 376 46.97 -161.09 54.97
C ALA A 376 46.56 -161.71 53.62
N LEU A 377 45.26 -161.82 53.33
CA LEU A 377 44.74 -162.23 52.03
C LEU A 377 45.06 -161.21 50.92
N LEU A 378 44.97 -159.91 51.21
CA LEU A 378 45.27 -158.84 50.26
C LEU A 378 46.76 -158.78 49.92
N ASN A 379 47.65 -158.95 50.91
CA ASN A 379 49.09 -158.98 50.70
C ASN A 379 49.52 -160.14 49.81
N TYR A 380 48.91 -161.33 49.94
CA TYR A 380 49.14 -162.45 49.03
C TYR A 380 48.79 -162.09 47.57
N VAL A 381 47.67 -161.38 47.35
CA VAL A 381 47.29 -160.88 46.02
C VAL A 381 48.28 -159.82 45.51
N ASN A 382 48.68 -158.88 46.37
CA ASN A 382 49.66 -157.83 46.03
C ASN A 382 51.04 -158.42 45.70
N GLU A 383 51.48 -159.47 46.39
CA GLU A 383 52.75 -160.16 46.12
C GLU A 383 52.71 -160.90 44.76
N THR A 384 51.56 -161.47 44.38
CA THR A 384 51.37 -161.99 43.00
C THR A 384 51.31 -160.89 41.93
N ASN A 385 50.84 -159.68 42.27
CA ASN A 385 50.83 -158.55 41.33
C ASN A 385 52.22 -157.89 41.20
N ALA A 386 53.02 -157.85 42.26
CA ALA A 386 54.37 -157.29 42.23
C ALA A 386 55.29 -158.01 41.24
N GLU A 387 55.16 -159.33 41.10
CA GLU A 387 55.91 -160.11 40.10
C GLU A 387 55.41 -159.83 38.66
N ILE A 388 54.18 -159.38 38.48
CA ILE A 388 53.65 -158.91 37.18
C ILE A 388 54.19 -157.51 36.86
N GLU A 389 54.27 -156.59 37.83
CA GLU A 389 54.85 -155.27 37.62
C GLU A 389 56.37 -155.33 37.38
N ARG A 390 57.08 -156.25 38.04
CA ARG A 390 58.51 -156.51 37.83
C ARG A 390 58.86 -156.97 36.40
N LEU A 391 57.90 -157.55 35.68
CA LEU A 391 58.01 -157.91 34.25
C LEU A 391 57.64 -156.76 33.29
N ASN A 392 57.01 -155.68 33.79
CA ASN A 392 56.66 -154.49 32.99
C ASN A 392 57.68 -153.34 33.14
N GLU A 393 58.29 -153.16 34.31
CA GLU A 393 59.26 -152.06 34.55
C GLU A 393 60.60 -152.20 33.80
N GLU A 394 60.84 -153.29 33.07
CA GLU A 394 62.01 -153.43 32.18
C GLU A 394 61.91 -152.53 30.92
N ASN A 395 60.77 -151.84 30.70
CA ASN A 395 60.55 -150.92 29.58
C ASN A 395 60.35 -149.44 30.01
N GLU A 396 61.47 -148.71 30.11
CA GLU A 396 61.65 -147.24 30.00
C GLU A 396 60.98 -146.27 31.03
N LYS A 397 61.77 -145.29 31.52
CA LYS A 397 61.34 -144.21 32.46
C LYS A 397 61.96 -142.80 32.11
N PRO A 398 61.38 -141.66 32.59
CA PRO A 398 61.32 -140.38 31.84
C PRO A 398 61.61 -139.07 32.67
N HIS A 399 60.96 -137.91 32.34
CA HIS A 399 60.70 -136.65 33.14
C HIS A 399 61.50 -135.33 32.83
N LEU A 400 60.89 -134.10 32.74
CA LEU A 400 60.50 -132.98 33.70
C LEU A 400 61.66 -132.07 34.22
N THR A 401 61.55 -130.78 34.65
CA THR A 401 60.47 -129.80 35.07
C THR A 401 60.63 -128.43 34.31
N GLY A 402 60.46 -127.15 34.76
CA GLY A 402 60.13 -126.39 36.01
C GLY A 402 60.60 -124.88 35.95
N THR A 403 60.40 -123.88 36.84
CA THR A 403 59.38 -123.55 37.89
C THR A 403 59.49 -122.09 38.48
N SER A 404 58.58 -121.15 38.13
CA SER A 404 57.93 -120.07 38.98
C SER A 404 58.64 -118.83 39.66
N ALA A 405 57.81 -117.84 40.09
CA ALA A 405 57.90 -116.85 41.23
C ALA A 405 58.75 -115.52 41.20
N ARG A 406 58.60 -114.45 42.06
CA ARG A 406 57.50 -113.73 42.83
C ARG A 406 58.05 -112.56 43.78
N ILE A 407 57.20 -111.65 44.34
CA ILE A 407 57.31 -110.84 45.64
C ILE A 407 57.61 -109.27 45.61
N ILE A 408 57.36 -108.55 46.73
CA ILE A 408 57.02 -107.10 46.99
C ILE A 408 57.74 -106.49 48.26
N ARG A 409 57.92 -105.14 48.42
CA ARG A 409 57.94 -104.36 49.73
C ARG A 409 58.07 -102.80 49.66
N SER A 410 58.08 -102.09 50.82
CA SER A 410 58.23 -100.61 51.07
C SER A 410 59.06 -100.32 52.40
N ASP A 411 59.16 -99.17 53.13
CA ASP A 411 58.38 -97.90 53.30
C ASP A 411 59.10 -96.77 54.15
N MET A 412 58.43 -95.62 54.45
CA MET A 412 58.57 -94.65 55.60
C MET A 412 59.62 -93.48 55.66
N LEU A 413 59.23 -92.24 56.11
CA LEU A 413 59.87 -91.34 57.15
C LEU A 413 59.25 -89.90 57.31
N THR A 414 59.77 -89.02 58.21
CA THR A 414 59.14 -87.79 58.83
C THR A 414 59.98 -86.46 58.70
N ALA A 415 59.85 -85.27 59.38
CA ALA A 415 59.15 -84.71 60.59
C ALA A 415 59.23 -83.12 60.69
N PHE A 416 58.76 -82.51 61.82
CA PHE A 416 59.17 -81.20 62.48
C PHE A 416 58.26 -79.90 62.43
N ILE A 417 58.17 -79.16 63.58
CA ILE A 417 57.31 -77.98 63.96
C ILE A 417 57.92 -77.28 65.25
N PRO A 418 57.70 -75.99 65.72
CA PRO A 418 57.03 -74.75 65.23
C PRO A 418 58.06 -73.56 64.99
N PRO A 419 58.20 -72.37 65.68
CA PRO A 419 57.61 -71.69 66.89
C PRO A 419 56.91 -70.30 66.62
N ARG A 420 57.01 -69.27 67.53
CA ARG A 420 56.48 -67.86 67.40
C ARG A 420 57.29 -66.82 68.23
N PRO A 421 57.17 -65.50 67.93
CA PRO A 421 57.15 -64.41 68.94
C PRO A 421 55.94 -63.43 68.80
N LYS A 422 55.94 -62.28 69.51
CA LYS A 422 54.86 -61.26 69.58
C LYS A 422 55.39 -59.82 69.37
N CYS A 423 54.47 -58.90 69.03
CA CYS A 423 54.39 -57.41 69.22
C CYS A 423 55.67 -56.61 69.57
N THR A 424 55.90 -55.39 69.08
CA THR A 424 54.97 -54.22 69.05
C THR A 424 55.30 -53.18 67.96
N SER A 425 54.30 -52.36 67.61
CA SER A 425 54.46 -50.99 67.08
C SER A 425 53.22 -50.17 67.49
N SER A 426 53.40 -48.89 67.81
CA SER A 426 52.30 -47.97 68.16
C SER A 426 52.05 -46.92 67.07
N HIS A 427 52.80 -46.97 65.96
CA HIS A 427 52.80 -45.92 64.93
C HIS A 427 51.69 -46.13 63.91
N ASP A 428 51.39 -47.38 63.57
CA ASP A 428 50.53 -47.77 62.45
C ASP A 428 49.06 -47.44 62.69
N ILE A 429 48.61 -47.42 63.96
CA ILE A 429 47.23 -47.05 64.33
C ILE A 429 47.02 -45.54 64.14
N GLU A 430 48.03 -44.72 64.40
CA GLU A 430 47.96 -43.25 64.28
C GLU A 430 48.12 -42.80 62.81
N GLN A 431 48.93 -43.53 62.02
CA GLN A 431 48.95 -43.39 60.57
C GLN A 431 47.60 -43.77 59.94
N LEU A 432 47.03 -44.93 60.29
CA LEU A 432 45.70 -45.32 59.79
C LEU A 432 44.60 -44.35 60.22
N ALA A 433 44.66 -43.79 61.44
CA ALA A 433 43.71 -42.77 61.89
C ALA A 433 43.84 -41.46 61.10
N THR A 434 45.05 -41.03 60.74
CA THR A 434 45.27 -39.82 59.93
C THR A 434 44.92 -40.03 58.47
N GLU A 435 45.18 -41.21 57.89
CA GLU A 435 44.65 -41.59 56.58
C GLU A 435 43.12 -41.62 56.55
N ILE A 436 42.47 -42.25 57.54
CA ILE A 436 40.99 -42.30 57.63
C ILE A 436 40.39 -40.88 57.69
N ASN A 437 40.99 -39.96 58.47
CA ASN A 437 40.54 -38.57 58.50
C ASN A 437 40.75 -37.87 57.14
N ASN A 438 41.87 -38.09 56.46
CA ASN A 438 42.14 -37.51 55.14
C ASN A 438 41.16 -38.05 54.08
N TYR A 439 40.87 -39.35 54.07
CA TYR A 439 39.83 -39.94 53.21
C TYR A 439 38.42 -39.42 53.53
N GLN A 440 38.10 -39.22 54.81
CA GLN A 440 36.83 -38.59 55.21
C GLN A 440 36.73 -37.12 54.77
N GLU A 441 37.80 -36.34 54.87
CA GLU A 441 37.83 -34.95 54.42
C GLU A 441 37.74 -34.85 52.88
N GLN A 442 38.46 -35.71 52.15
CA GLN A 442 38.34 -35.82 50.68
C GLN A 442 36.92 -36.22 50.26
N MET A 443 36.34 -37.23 50.90
CA MET A 443 34.96 -37.67 50.63
C MET A 443 33.94 -36.56 50.95
N THR A 444 34.15 -35.80 52.03
CA THR A 444 33.32 -34.63 52.37
C THR A 444 33.44 -33.53 51.31
N LYS A 445 34.65 -33.26 50.78
CA LYS A 445 34.86 -32.30 49.68
C LYS A 445 34.25 -32.76 48.36
N VAL A 446 34.23 -34.07 48.08
CA VAL A 446 33.54 -34.63 46.90
C VAL A 446 32.02 -34.53 47.05
N ILE A 447 31.47 -34.89 48.21
CA ILE A 447 30.03 -34.76 48.51
C ILE A 447 29.58 -33.29 48.46
N GLY A 448 30.40 -32.36 48.96
CA GLY A 448 30.17 -30.91 48.83
C GLY A 448 30.02 -30.50 47.36
N LYS A 449 31.04 -30.77 46.54
CA LYS A 449 31.00 -30.45 45.09
C LYS A 449 29.84 -31.11 44.34
N GLN A 450 29.47 -32.34 44.70
CA GLN A 450 28.30 -33.02 44.12
C GLN A 450 26.98 -32.35 44.54
N LYS A 451 26.89 -31.85 45.77
CA LYS A 451 25.73 -31.09 46.24
C LYS A 451 25.64 -29.71 45.62
N ASP A 452 26.75 -28.96 45.56
CA ASP A 452 26.80 -27.64 44.93
C ASP A 452 26.36 -27.72 43.46
N ALA A 453 26.82 -28.74 42.74
CA ALA A 453 26.38 -29.03 41.38
C ALA A 453 24.89 -29.41 41.30
N LEU A 454 24.38 -30.22 42.24
CA LEU A 454 22.96 -30.59 42.29
C LEU A 454 22.06 -29.35 42.50
N ASP A 455 22.45 -28.46 43.40
CA ASP A 455 21.74 -27.19 43.66
C ASP A 455 21.80 -26.26 42.43
N GLU A 456 22.94 -26.19 41.72
CA GLU A 456 23.05 -25.46 40.44
C GLU A 456 22.14 -26.04 39.34
N TRP A 457 22.14 -27.37 39.16
CA TRP A 457 21.22 -28.05 38.23
C TRP A 457 19.75 -27.83 38.58
N GLN A 458 19.42 -27.81 39.88
CA GLN A 458 18.05 -27.58 40.36
C GLN A 458 17.59 -26.13 40.13
N VAL A 459 18.47 -25.15 40.28
CA VAL A 459 18.21 -23.74 39.89
C VAL A 459 18.09 -23.59 38.37
N GLY A 460 18.94 -24.27 37.60
CA GLY A 460 18.87 -24.29 36.13
C GLY A 460 17.54 -24.85 35.62
N TYR A 461 17.12 -26.00 36.15
CA TYR A 461 15.83 -26.62 35.84
C TYR A 461 14.64 -25.72 36.21
N GLY A 462 14.73 -25.00 37.34
CA GLY A 462 13.74 -23.98 37.73
C GLY A 462 13.56 -22.90 36.66
N LYS A 463 14.66 -22.30 36.19
CA LYS A 463 14.64 -21.26 35.14
C LYS A 463 14.07 -21.77 33.82
N VAL A 464 14.46 -22.97 33.38
CA VAL A 464 13.93 -23.57 32.13
C VAL A 464 12.43 -23.84 32.23
N LYS A 465 11.95 -24.32 33.38
CA LYS A 465 10.53 -24.55 33.64
C LYS A 465 9.71 -23.26 33.71
N GLU A 466 10.29 -22.18 34.25
CA GLU A 466 9.69 -20.84 34.24
C GLU A 466 9.55 -20.30 32.82
N GLN A 467 10.63 -20.37 32.01
CA GLN A 467 10.60 -19.99 30.59
C GLN A 467 9.58 -20.80 29.78
N GLN A 468 9.45 -22.11 30.05
CA GLN A 468 8.43 -22.96 29.43
C GLN A 468 7.00 -22.50 29.78
N ASN A 469 6.74 -22.18 31.05
CA ASN A 469 5.44 -21.68 31.50
C ASN A 469 5.08 -20.31 30.87
N ASP A 470 6.03 -19.38 30.80
CA ASP A 470 5.83 -18.09 30.14
C ASP A 470 5.58 -18.26 28.63
N ALA A 471 6.41 -19.03 27.93
CA ALA A 471 6.19 -19.34 26.51
C ALA A 471 4.82 -19.98 26.25
N GLN A 472 4.39 -20.91 27.10
CA GLN A 472 3.08 -21.56 26.99
C GLN A 472 1.91 -20.60 27.31
N THR A 473 2.11 -19.66 28.24
CA THR A 473 1.15 -18.59 28.55
C THR A 473 1.00 -17.62 27.37
N ARG A 474 2.11 -17.15 26.80
CA ARG A 474 2.13 -16.31 25.58
C ARG A 474 1.41 -17.01 24.41
N LEU A 475 1.68 -18.30 24.21
CA LEU A 475 1.04 -19.11 23.17
C LEU A 475 -0.47 -19.28 23.40
N ALA A 476 -0.93 -19.37 24.65
CA ALA A 476 -2.36 -19.37 24.97
C ALA A 476 -3.02 -18.02 24.63
N THR A 477 -2.39 -16.89 24.99
CA THR A 477 -2.85 -15.54 24.65
C THR A 477 -2.94 -15.32 23.13
N ILE A 478 -1.93 -15.76 22.37
CA ILE A 478 -1.91 -15.66 20.90
C ILE A 478 -3.02 -16.52 20.27
N LYS A 479 -3.29 -17.73 20.81
CA LYS A 479 -4.41 -18.57 20.34
C LYS A 479 -5.77 -17.91 20.62
N TYR A 480 -5.92 -17.23 21.75
CA TYR A 480 -7.15 -16.49 22.08
C TYR A 480 -7.37 -15.30 21.13
N THR A 481 -6.37 -14.42 20.97
CA THR A 481 -6.52 -13.24 20.09
C THR A 481 -6.75 -13.65 18.63
N LEU A 482 -6.05 -14.68 18.15
CA LEU A 482 -6.24 -15.19 16.79
C LEU A 482 -7.64 -15.82 16.57
N LYS A 483 -8.24 -16.42 17.61
CA LYS A 483 -9.65 -16.84 17.56
C LYS A 483 -10.59 -15.63 17.44
N THR A 484 -10.43 -14.61 18.28
CA THR A 484 -11.24 -13.38 18.23
C THR A 484 -11.12 -12.67 16.88
N VAL A 485 -9.93 -12.67 16.26
CA VAL A 485 -9.72 -12.12 14.91
C VAL A 485 -10.48 -12.92 13.85
N CYS A 486 -10.53 -14.25 13.94
CA CYS A 486 -11.35 -15.06 13.01
C CYS A 486 -12.85 -14.76 13.15
N GLU A 487 -13.34 -14.58 14.38
CA GLU A 487 -14.74 -14.24 14.68
C GLU A 487 -15.10 -12.84 14.15
N LEU A 488 -14.25 -11.83 14.36
CA LEU A 488 -14.44 -10.47 13.84
C LEU A 488 -14.36 -10.42 12.30
N VAL A 489 -13.49 -11.22 11.68
CA VAL A 489 -13.41 -11.31 10.21
C VAL A 489 -14.66 -11.96 9.62
N LEU A 490 -15.23 -12.98 10.26
CA LEU A 490 -16.51 -13.58 9.86
C LEU A 490 -17.66 -12.58 9.96
N GLU A 491 -17.71 -11.78 11.03
CA GLU A 491 -18.69 -10.70 11.20
C GLU A 491 -18.54 -9.61 10.13
N LEU A 492 -17.31 -9.27 9.73
CA LEU A 492 -17.05 -8.27 8.70
C LEU A 492 -17.36 -8.78 7.28
N VAL A 493 -17.05 -10.05 6.98
CA VAL A 493 -17.40 -10.73 5.71
C VAL A 493 -18.90 -10.73 5.47
N THR A 494 -19.68 -11.00 6.52
CA THR A 494 -21.15 -11.02 6.48
C THR A 494 -21.73 -9.60 6.37
N LYS A 495 -21.29 -8.64 7.20
CA LYS A 495 -21.73 -7.24 7.14
C LYS A 495 -21.43 -6.50 5.82
N LEU A 496 -20.36 -6.88 5.11
CA LEU A 496 -20.00 -6.28 3.81
C LEU A 496 -20.65 -6.98 2.61
N ASN A 497 -21.37 -8.08 2.81
CA ASN A 497 -21.88 -8.99 1.78
C ASN A 497 -20.78 -9.35 0.75
N CYS A 498 -19.66 -9.90 1.24
CA CYS A 498 -18.59 -10.41 0.40
C CYS A 498 -19.03 -11.69 -0.35
N ASP A 499 -18.68 -11.81 -1.64
CA ASP A 499 -18.88 -13.04 -2.41
C ASP A 499 -17.90 -14.13 -1.95
N THR A 500 -18.38 -15.02 -1.08
CA THR A 500 -17.62 -16.17 -0.58
C THR A 500 -17.60 -17.35 -1.55
N SER A 501 -18.42 -17.36 -2.61
CA SER A 501 -18.65 -18.55 -3.44
C SER A 501 -17.37 -19.14 -4.06
N LYS A 502 -16.42 -18.27 -4.44
CA LYS A 502 -15.10 -18.66 -4.96
C LYS A 502 -14.20 -19.31 -3.91
N LEU A 503 -14.32 -18.88 -2.65
CA LEU A 503 -13.52 -19.39 -1.54
C LEU A 503 -14.14 -20.68 -0.99
N THR A 504 -15.46 -20.75 -0.81
CA THR A 504 -16.18 -21.98 -0.44
C THR A 504 -15.94 -23.10 -1.46
N ARG A 505 -15.85 -22.77 -2.77
CA ARG A 505 -15.47 -23.71 -3.83
C ARG A 505 -14.01 -24.20 -3.73
N ARG A 506 -13.07 -23.34 -3.30
CA ARG A 506 -11.64 -23.71 -3.11
C ARG A 506 -11.40 -24.50 -1.81
N LEU A 507 -12.15 -24.20 -0.75
CA LEU A 507 -11.97 -24.79 0.59
C LEU A 507 -12.82 -26.03 0.86
N ALA A 508 -13.55 -26.53 -0.14
CA ALA A 508 -14.27 -27.81 -0.11
C ALA A 508 -15.07 -28.07 1.19
N SER A 509 -16.09 -27.24 1.43
CA SER A 509 -17.10 -27.42 2.48
C SER A 509 -16.73 -27.01 3.93
N SER A 510 -15.59 -26.36 4.18
CA SER A 510 -15.37 -25.70 5.49
C SER A 510 -16.13 -24.37 5.57
N GLU A 511 -17.34 -24.37 6.12
CA GLU A 511 -18.18 -23.18 6.28
C GLU A 511 -17.76 -22.34 7.50
N GLY A 512 -16.60 -21.67 7.42
CA GLY A 512 -16.11 -20.79 8.48
C GLY A 512 -14.70 -20.22 8.28
N VAL A 513 -14.44 -19.10 8.95
CA VAL A 513 -13.10 -18.50 9.03
C VAL A 513 -12.25 -19.31 10.02
N THR A 514 -11.12 -19.80 9.55
CA THR A 514 -10.14 -20.58 10.30
C THR A 514 -8.75 -19.96 10.16
N GLN A 515 -7.82 -20.31 11.04
CA GLN A 515 -6.46 -19.76 11.03
C GLN A 515 -5.72 -19.99 9.70
N SER A 516 -6.05 -21.06 8.97
CA SER A 516 -5.44 -21.39 7.67
C SER A 516 -6.08 -20.67 6.46
N ASN A 517 -7.27 -20.09 6.60
CA ASN A 517 -7.98 -19.40 5.51
C ASN A 517 -8.24 -17.91 5.80
N LEU A 518 -7.87 -17.43 7.00
CA LEU A 518 -8.04 -16.06 7.47
C LEU A 518 -7.49 -15.01 6.47
N LEU A 519 -6.35 -15.30 5.84
CA LEU A 519 -5.74 -14.42 4.84
C LEU A 519 -6.59 -14.32 3.56
N ASP A 520 -7.12 -15.43 3.03
CA ASP A 520 -8.04 -15.40 1.87
C ASP A 520 -9.30 -14.57 2.18
N TYR A 521 -9.86 -14.70 3.39
CA TYR A 521 -11.03 -13.91 3.82
C TYR A 521 -10.70 -12.41 3.98
N LEU A 522 -9.52 -12.06 4.50
CA LEU A 522 -9.04 -10.67 4.55
C LEU A 522 -8.85 -10.09 3.14
N THR A 523 -8.29 -10.85 2.20
CA THR A 523 -8.20 -10.44 0.78
C THR A 523 -9.57 -10.26 0.14
N LEU A 524 -10.59 -11.06 0.48
CA LEU A 524 -11.96 -10.83 0.02
C LEU A 524 -12.57 -9.54 0.60
N ILE A 525 -12.34 -9.26 1.89
CA ILE A 525 -12.75 -7.98 2.52
C ILE A 525 -12.08 -6.82 1.79
N GLU A 526 -10.77 -6.87 1.57
CA GLU A 526 -10.01 -5.81 0.89
C GLU A 526 -10.56 -5.55 -0.52
N GLN A 527 -10.75 -6.60 -1.32
CA GLN A 527 -11.35 -6.48 -2.66
C GLN A 527 -12.78 -5.93 -2.63
N ARG A 528 -13.56 -6.19 -1.57
CA ARG A 528 -14.91 -5.65 -1.40
C ARG A 528 -14.89 -4.18 -0.98
N VAL A 529 -14.03 -3.81 -0.02
CA VAL A 529 -13.84 -2.43 0.43
C VAL A 529 -13.32 -1.55 -0.71
N ASN A 530 -12.31 -2.01 -1.46
CA ASN A 530 -11.76 -1.28 -2.61
C ASN A 530 -12.82 -1.03 -3.70
N LYS A 531 -13.72 -1.99 -3.97
CA LYS A 531 -14.87 -1.79 -4.87
C LYS A 531 -15.88 -0.77 -4.32
N LEU A 532 -16.18 -0.81 -3.02
CA LEU A 532 -17.11 0.15 -2.39
C LEU A 532 -16.53 1.57 -2.37
N LEU A 533 -15.22 1.72 -2.15
CA LEU A 533 -14.51 3.00 -2.25
C LEU A 533 -14.54 3.55 -3.68
N LEU A 534 -14.29 2.71 -4.70
CA LEU A 534 -14.35 3.11 -6.10
C LEU A 534 -15.77 3.53 -6.54
N ILE A 535 -16.81 2.81 -6.09
CA ILE A 535 -18.21 3.20 -6.31
C ILE A 535 -18.51 4.54 -5.62
N ARG A 536 -18.03 4.74 -4.38
CA ARG A 536 -18.21 6.00 -3.65
C ARG A 536 -17.50 7.17 -4.35
N GLN A 537 -16.31 6.95 -4.89
CA GLN A 537 -15.58 7.94 -5.70
C GLN A 537 -16.35 8.27 -6.99
N PHE A 538 -16.86 7.27 -7.70
CA PHE A 538 -17.67 7.47 -8.91
C PHE A 538 -18.94 8.29 -8.62
N ILE A 539 -19.67 7.99 -7.53
CA ILE A 539 -20.82 8.79 -7.10
C ILE A 539 -20.38 10.21 -6.76
N ALA A 540 -19.32 10.37 -5.96
CA ALA A 540 -18.83 11.69 -5.55
C ALA A 540 -18.31 12.55 -6.72
N VAL A 541 -17.83 11.96 -7.81
CA VAL A 541 -17.42 12.71 -9.01
C VAL A 541 -18.63 13.20 -9.82
N ASN A 542 -19.71 12.40 -9.89
CA ASN A 542 -20.91 12.73 -10.65
C ASN A 542 -21.93 13.60 -9.89
N ASP A 543 -21.77 13.75 -8.58
CA ASP A 543 -22.64 14.56 -7.71
C ASP A 543 -22.09 15.99 -7.51
N PRO A 544 -22.84 17.04 -7.92
CA PRO A 544 -22.45 18.43 -7.69
C PRO A 544 -22.38 18.83 -6.21
N GLU A 545 -23.29 18.34 -5.36
CA GLU A 545 -23.38 18.72 -3.94
C GLU A 545 -22.47 17.87 -3.03
N ALA A 546 -21.92 16.76 -3.53
CA ALA A 546 -21.03 15.89 -2.77
C ALA A 546 -19.87 16.66 -2.09
N PRO A 547 -19.74 16.59 -0.75
CA PRO A 547 -18.71 17.33 -0.01
C PRO A 547 -17.29 17.02 -0.48
N TYR A 548 -16.45 18.04 -0.54
CA TYR A 548 -15.08 18.01 -1.10
C TYR A 548 -14.22 16.83 -0.60
N VAL A 549 -14.39 16.41 0.66
CA VAL A 549 -13.70 15.26 1.27
C VAL A 549 -13.91 13.96 0.47
N ALA A 550 -15.06 13.78 -0.18
CA ALA A 550 -15.37 12.59 -0.97
C ALA A 550 -14.69 12.57 -2.36
N LYS A 551 -14.29 13.74 -2.89
CA LYS A 551 -13.66 13.87 -4.22
C LYS A 551 -12.15 13.57 -4.19
N SER A 552 -11.51 13.62 -3.01
CA SER A 552 -10.04 13.56 -2.85
C SER A 552 -9.50 12.30 -2.12
N ILE A 553 -10.27 11.21 -2.04
CA ILE A 553 -9.90 10.02 -1.26
C ILE A 553 -8.73 9.21 -1.89
N LEU A 554 -8.54 9.27 -3.21
CA LEU A 554 -7.59 8.41 -3.94
C LEU A 554 -6.63 9.20 -4.85
N ILE A 555 -5.60 9.80 -4.24
CA ILE A 555 -4.42 10.31 -4.95
C ILE A 555 -3.51 9.10 -5.26
N GLY A 556 -3.54 8.58 -6.50
CA GLY A 556 -2.59 7.55 -6.95
C GLY A 556 -2.97 6.67 -8.15
N ASN A 557 -4.24 6.57 -8.55
CA ASN A 557 -4.74 5.66 -9.62
C ASN A 557 -4.48 4.14 -9.37
N ASN A 558 -4.28 3.72 -8.13
CA ASN A 558 -3.84 2.37 -7.74
C ASN A 558 -4.79 1.19 -8.11
N LEU A 559 -5.97 1.45 -8.69
CA LEU A 559 -7.08 0.47 -8.81
C LEU A 559 -7.73 0.45 -10.20
N ASN A 560 -6.93 0.37 -11.27
CA ASN A 560 -7.44 -0.04 -12.58
C ASN A 560 -7.75 -1.55 -12.60
N ALA A 561 -8.74 -1.96 -13.40
CA ALA A 561 -9.06 -3.37 -13.58
C ALA A 561 -7.92 -4.11 -14.32
N PRO A 562 -7.65 -5.40 -14.01
CA PRO A 562 -6.55 -6.14 -14.64
C PRO A 562 -6.87 -6.51 -16.10
N THR A 563 -6.52 -5.62 -17.03
CA THR A 563 -6.58 -5.84 -18.48
C THR A 563 -5.26 -6.40 -18.98
N GLY A 564 -5.02 -7.69 -18.74
CA GLY A 564 -3.86 -8.42 -19.23
C GLY A 564 -3.83 -9.86 -18.72
N SER A 565 -3.23 -10.77 -19.49
CA SER A 565 -2.85 -12.09 -18.99
C SER A 565 -1.84 -11.96 -17.85
N MET A 566 -1.86 -12.89 -16.89
CA MET A 566 -0.87 -12.96 -15.81
C MET A 566 0.56 -12.80 -16.36
N PRO A 567 1.41 -11.94 -15.77
CA PRO A 567 2.78 -11.80 -16.20
C PRO A 567 3.53 -13.10 -15.97
N THR A 568 4.15 -13.65 -17.02
CA THR A 568 5.01 -14.84 -16.91
C THR A 568 6.25 -14.47 -16.11
N ILE A 569 6.30 -14.92 -14.85
CA ILE A 569 7.50 -14.81 -14.03
C ILE A 569 8.56 -15.76 -14.61
N HIS A 570 9.52 -15.20 -15.34
CA HIS A 570 10.75 -15.92 -15.63
C HIS A 570 11.51 -16.13 -14.31
N PRO A 571 12.03 -17.35 -14.03
CA PRO A 571 12.85 -17.58 -12.85
C PRO A 571 14.14 -16.72 -12.94
N PRO A 572 14.69 -16.25 -11.80
CA PRO A 572 15.95 -15.51 -11.80
C PRO A 572 17.06 -16.29 -12.49
N ASN A 573 17.83 -15.62 -13.34
CA ASN A 573 18.97 -16.23 -14.04
C ASN A 573 20.16 -16.39 -13.08
N LEU A 574 20.15 -17.48 -12.31
CA LEU A 574 21.13 -17.85 -11.27
C LEU A 574 22.59 -18.02 -11.73
N GLN A 575 22.92 -17.62 -12.96
CA GLN A 575 24.22 -17.83 -13.60
C GLN A 575 25.19 -16.65 -13.44
N ASP A 576 24.70 -15.42 -13.23
CA ASP A 576 25.53 -14.19 -13.16
C ASP A 576 25.95 -13.78 -11.73
N ASP A 577 25.27 -14.27 -10.68
CA ASP A 577 25.58 -13.91 -9.28
C ASP A 577 26.62 -14.82 -8.61
N PHE A 578 27.08 -15.90 -9.27
CA PHE A 578 28.10 -16.83 -8.76
C PHE A 578 29.54 -16.40 -9.12
N ASP A 579 29.90 -15.17 -8.76
CA ASP A 579 31.31 -14.73 -8.77
C ASP A 579 31.98 -15.10 -7.42
N GLU A 580 32.43 -16.37 -7.33
CA GLU A 580 33.02 -17.03 -6.14
C GLU A 580 34.20 -16.27 -5.50
N THR A 581 34.76 -15.26 -6.17
CA THR A 581 35.91 -14.47 -5.68
C THR A 581 35.58 -13.47 -4.56
N SER A 582 34.31 -13.34 -4.16
CA SER A 582 33.83 -12.25 -3.30
C SER A 582 34.21 -12.37 -1.81
N GLU A 583 34.18 -13.55 -1.18
CA GLU A 583 34.44 -13.67 0.28
C GLU A 583 35.94 -13.66 0.64
N LEU A 584 36.81 -14.23 -0.21
CA LEU A 584 38.26 -14.34 0.05
C LEU A 584 39.04 -13.02 -0.16
N SER A 585 38.40 -11.97 -0.70
CA SER A 585 39.07 -10.74 -1.12
C SER A 585 39.19 -9.65 -0.04
N LEU A 586 38.57 -9.82 1.13
CA LEU A 586 38.45 -8.76 2.15
C LEU A 586 39.75 -8.34 2.87
N LEU A 587 40.86 -9.06 2.68
CA LEU A 587 42.15 -8.77 3.35
C LEU A 587 43.21 -8.08 2.47
N LYS A 588 42.95 -7.79 1.19
CA LYS A 588 43.95 -7.24 0.27
C LYS A 588 43.52 -5.90 -0.36
N PRO A 589 44.31 -4.82 -0.22
CA PRO A 589 44.07 -3.58 -0.98
C PRO A 589 44.16 -3.84 -2.49
N PHE A 590 43.13 -3.42 -3.23
CA PHE A 590 43.07 -3.57 -4.69
C PHE A 590 44.18 -2.79 -5.40
N SER A 591 44.70 -3.32 -6.50
CA SER A 591 45.65 -2.58 -7.34
C SER A 591 44.95 -1.45 -8.10
N ARG A 592 45.74 -0.46 -8.55
CA ARG A 592 45.26 0.72 -9.29
C ARG A 592 44.50 0.32 -10.56
N GLU A 593 45.01 -0.67 -11.30
CA GLU A 593 44.42 -1.15 -12.55
C GLU A 593 43.17 -2.02 -12.34
N GLU A 594 43.01 -2.67 -11.19
CA GLU A 594 41.76 -3.34 -10.80
C GLU A 594 40.69 -2.31 -10.39
N LEU A 595 41.06 -1.34 -9.55
CA LEU A 595 40.18 -0.25 -9.13
C LEU A 595 39.69 0.56 -10.34
N HIS A 596 40.57 0.90 -11.27
CA HIS A 596 40.22 1.63 -12.49
C HIS A 596 39.25 0.85 -13.38
N ARG A 597 39.44 -0.47 -13.54
CA ARG A 597 38.50 -1.33 -14.29
C ARG A 597 37.13 -1.44 -13.61
N ARG A 598 37.09 -1.60 -12.28
CA ARG A 598 35.82 -1.71 -11.53
C ARG A 598 35.06 -0.38 -11.52
N VAL A 599 35.75 0.75 -11.41
CA VAL A 599 35.16 2.10 -11.57
C VAL A 599 34.63 2.32 -13.00
N ALA A 600 35.39 1.97 -14.04
CA ALA A 600 34.94 2.12 -15.42
C ALA A 600 33.67 1.29 -15.72
N SER A 601 33.59 0.06 -15.20
CA SER A 601 32.40 -0.79 -15.31
C SER A 601 31.18 -0.16 -14.61
N LEU A 602 31.35 0.32 -13.36
CA LEU A 602 30.28 0.99 -12.61
C LEU A 602 29.80 2.29 -13.27
N VAL A 603 30.69 3.07 -13.87
CA VAL A 603 30.34 4.29 -14.63
C VAL A 603 29.55 3.92 -15.88
N SER A 604 29.97 2.91 -16.64
CA SER A 604 29.27 2.44 -17.85
C SER A 604 27.86 1.92 -17.54
N LYS A 605 27.71 1.12 -16.47
CA LYS A 605 26.39 0.65 -16.00
C LYS A 605 25.48 1.83 -15.59
N LYS A 606 26.03 2.80 -14.86
CA LYS A 606 25.28 3.99 -14.44
C LYS A 606 24.91 4.93 -15.59
N GLU A 607 25.72 4.99 -16.65
CA GLU A 607 25.35 5.67 -17.91
C GLU A 607 24.18 4.96 -18.61
N GLN A 608 24.17 3.62 -18.66
CA GLN A 608 23.07 2.86 -19.25
C GLN A 608 21.76 3.06 -18.47
N GLU A 609 21.82 3.02 -17.14
CA GLU A 609 20.69 3.33 -16.24
C GLU A 609 20.18 4.77 -16.46
N ALA A 610 21.07 5.77 -16.57
CA ALA A 610 20.70 7.15 -16.83
C ALA A 610 20.06 7.35 -18.23
N ARG A 611 20.57 6.67 -19.26
CA ARG A 611 20.00 6.71 -20.63
C ARG A 611 18.62 6.04 -20.68
N SER A 612 18.42 4.93 -19.94
CA SER A 612 17.12 4.28 -19.78
C SER A 612 16.08 5.24 -19.19
N LEU A 613 16.43 5.94 -18.11
CA LEU A 613 15.55 6.95 -17.49
C LEU A 613 15.24 8.14 -18.40
N HIS A 614 16.16 8.54 -19.27
CA HIS A 614 15.93 9.64 -20.22
C HIS A 614 14.94 9.26 -21.34
N SER A 615 14.89 7.98 -21.73
CA SER A 615 14.01 7.47 -22.78
C SER A 615 12.51 7.46 -22.42
N VAL A 616 12.16 7.62 -21.14
CA VAL A 616 10.77 7.51 -20.65
C VAL A 616 10.03 8.86 -20.69
N ASN A 617 10.74 9.98 -20.87
CA ASN A 617 10.18 11.33 -20.76
C ASN A 617 9.83 12.01 -22.11
N THR A 618 9.83 11.27 -23.23
CA THR A 618 9.69 11.85 -24.58
C THR A 618 8.49 11.31 -25.40
N ASP A 619 7.39 10.95 -24.75
CA ASP A 619 6.11 10.67 -25.41
C ASP A 619 5.01 11.65 -24.96
N ILE A 620 4.87 12.76 -25.71
CA ILE A 620 3.75 13.71 -25.59
C ILE A 620 3.05 13.80 -26.96
N PRO A 621 1.81 13.27 -27.10
CA PRO A 621 1.13 13.26 -28.39
C PRO A 621 0.64 14.66 -28.79
N ARG A 622 1.28 15.26 -29.80
CA ARG A 622 0.74 16.43 -30.51
C ARG A 622 -0.43 16.01 -31.40
N ASN A 623 -1.66 16.36 -31.05
CA ASN A 623 -2.79 16.22 -31.97
C ASN A 623 -3.83 17.35 -31.86
N THR A 624 -3.67 18.37 -32.71
CA THR A 624 -4.76 19.21 -33.23
C THR A 624 -4.36 19.69 -34.61
N LYS A 625 -4.84 19.02 -35.67
CA LYS A 625 -4.85 19.57 -37.03
C LYS A 625 -6.18 20.29 -37.28
N ILE A 626 -6.09 21.41 -37.99
CA ILE A 626 -7.23 22.20 -38.46
C ILE A 626 -7.70 21.64 -39.80
N SER A 627 -8.99 21.30 -39.88
CA SER A 627 -9.83 21.20 -41.09
C SER A 627 -11.29 21.39 -40.67
#